data_AF-A0A1I4UUC8-F1
#
_entry.id   AF-A0A1I4UUC8-F1
#
_cell.length_a   1.000
_cell.length_b   1.000
_cell.length_c   1.000
_cell.angle_alpha   90.00
_cell.angle_beta   90.00
_cell.angle_gamma   90.00
#
_symmetry.space_group_name_H-M   'P 1'
#
loop_
_entity.id
_entity.type
_entity.pdbx_description
1 polymer ?
#
loop_
_entity_poly.entity_id
_entity_poly.type
_entity_poly.pdbx_seq_one_letter_code
_entity_poly.pdbx_strand_id
1 'polypeptide(L)' 'MTSHSREKFATQVDSEILSTVRDLAKSEGRQLQALVDEALADLIEKRKHGRPRANVMAAYQASHEKFAPLYKKLAE' A
#
# COMPACT_ATOMS: atom_id res chain seq x y z
N MET A 1 23.81 5.81 -2.19
CA MET A 1 22.60 5.52 -2.98
C MET A 1 22.68 4.08 -3.42
N THR A 2 22.00 3.16 -2.74
CA THR A 2 21.99 1.74 -3.13
C THR A 2 21.13 1.57 -4.38
N SER A 3 21.76 1.46 -5.55
CA SER A 3 21.09 1.08 -6.78
C SER A 3 20.58 -0.36 -6.61
N HIS A 4 19.27 -0.52 -6.43
CA HIS A 4 18.67 -1.84 -6.49
C HIS A 4 18.77 -2.35 -7.93
N SER A 5 19.43 -3.49 -8.12
CA SER A 5 19.48 -4.17 -9.41
C SER A 5 18.07 -4.59 -9.81
N ARG A 6 17.62 -4.15 -10.98
CA ARG A 6 16.35 -4.59 -11.55
C ARG A 6 16.56 -5.93 -12.26
N GLU A 7 15.72 -6.90 -11.91
CA GLU A 7 15.72 -8.22 -12.53
C GLU A 7 14.55 -8.33 -13.52
N LYS A 8 14.74 -9.10 -14.60
CA LYS A 8 13.66 -9.37 -15.55
C LYS A 8 12.67 -10.32 -14.91
N PHE A 9 11.42 -9.88 -14.78
CA PHE A 9 10.32 -10.67 -14.26
C PHE A 9 9.34 -10.98 -15.40
N ALA A 10 9.11 -12.27 -15.67
CA ALA A 10 8.19 -12.72 -16.72
C ALA A 10 7.20 -13.75 -16.13
N THR A 11 5.93 -13.37 -16.10
CA THR A 11 4.80 -14.22 -15.69
C THR A 11 3.57 -13.88 -16.53
N GLN A 12 2.53 -14.70 -16.48
CA GLN A 12 1.27 -14.43 -17.16
C GLN A 12 0.33 -13.63 -16.25
N VAL A 13 -0.43 -12.72 -16.86
CA VAL A 13 -1.49 -11.94 -16.21
C VAL A 13 -2.68 -11.89 -17.15
N ASP A 14 -3.87 -11.78 -16.58
CA ASP A 14 -5.10 -11.58 -17.33
C ASP A 14 -5.01 -10.33 -18.23
N SER A 15 -5.55 -10.45 -19.45
CA SER A 15 -5.46 -9.41 -20.46
C SER A 15 -6.24 -8.15 -20.10
N GLU A 16 -7.39 -8.28 -19.46
CA GLU A 16 -8.22 -7.14 -19.04
C GLU A 16 -7.52 -6.39 -17.91
N ILE A 17 -6.97 -7.11 -16.94
CA ILE A 17 -6.15 -6.52 -15.86
C ILE A 17 -4.98 -5.74 -16.45
N LEU A 18 -4.22 -6.35 -17.36
CA LEU A 18 -3.07 -5.70 -17.96
C LEU A 18 -3.44 -4.46 -18.80
N SER A 19 -4.59 -4.49 -19.48
CA SER A 19 -5.11 -3.33 -20.20
C SER A 19 -5.45 -2.17 -19.26
N THR A 20 -6.14 -2.48 -18.16
CA THR A 20 -6.57 -1.50 -17.16
C THR A 20 -5.36 -0.82 -16.50
N VAL A 21 -4.34 -1.59 -16.11
CA VAL A 21 -3.13 -1.04 -15.49
C VAL A 21 -2.34 -0.17 -16.50
N ARG A 22 -2.34 -0.53 -17.79
CA ARG A 22 -1.73 0.31 -18.83
C ARG A 22 -2.44 1.64 -19.00
N ASP A 23 -3.77 1.65 -18.97
CA ASP A 23 -4.52 2.89 -19.13
C ASP A 23 -4.39 3.78 -17.88
N LEU A 24 -4.32 3.18 -16.69
CA LEU A 24 -3.97 3.89 -15.46
C LEU A 24 -2.58 4.57 -15.55
N ALA A 25 -1.58 3.83 -16.04
CA ALA A 25 -0.24 4.37 -16.24
C ALA A 25 -0.25 5.60 -17.18
N LYS A 26 -1.02 5.53 -18.27
CA LYS A 26 -1.17 6.65 -19.21
C LYS A 26 -1.88 7.83 -18.55
N SER A 27 -2.98 7.61 -17.83
CA SER A 27 -3.72 8.69 -17.18
C SER A 27 -2.91 9.40 -16.11
N GLU A 28 -2.03 8.67 -15.42
CA GLU A 28 -1.15 9.23 -14.39
C GLU A 28 0.16 9.80 -14.97
N GLY A 29 0.43 9.62 -16.27
CA GLY A 29 1.70 10.01 -16.89
C GLY A 29 2.91 9.24 -16.34
N ARG A 30 2.69 8.02 -15.83
CA ARG A 30 3.70 7.18 -15.16
C ARG A 30 4.08 6.00 -16.04
N GLN A 31 5.27 5.45 -15.80
CA GLN A 31 5.69 4.21 -16.44
C GLN A 31 4.94 3.02 -15.82
N LEU A 32 4.49 2.08 -16.66
CA LEU A 32 3.85 0.84 -16.22
C LEU A 32 4.67 0.10 -15.15
N GLN A 33 6.00 0.10 -15.30
CA GLN A 33 6.90 -0.52 -14.35
C GLN A 33 6.77 0.07 -12.94
N ALA A 34 6.59 1.38 -12.80
CA ALA A 34 6.46 2.01 -11.49
C ALA A 34 5.19 1.54 -10.75
N LEU A 35 4.08 1.38 -11.48
CA LEU A 35 2.83 0.85 -10.93
C LEU A 35 2.95 -0.63 -10.56
N VAL A 36 3.68 -1.43 -11.35
CA VAL A 36 3.92 -2.85 -11.04
C VAL A 36 4.81 -2.97 -9.80
N ASP A 37 5.90 -2.20 -9.71
CA ASP A 37 6.79 -2.20 -8.55
C ASP A 37 6.03 -1.78 -7.27
N GLU A 38 5.18 -0.75 -7.37
CA GLU A 38 4.31 -0.29 -6.29
C GLU A 38 3.32 -1.39 -5.85
N ALA A 39 2.60 -2.01 -6.79
CA ALA A 39 1.63 -3.06 -6.48
C ALA A 39 2.29 -4.30 -5.83
N LEU A 40 3.49 -4.68 -6.28
CA LEU A 40 4.24 -5.80 -5.69
C LEU A 40 4.73 -5.46 -4.28
N ALA A 41 5.26 -4.24 -4.06
CA ALA A 41 5.65 -3.78 -2.74
C ALA A 41 4.46 -3.75 -1.79
N ASP A 42 3.32 -3.21 -2.23
CA ASP A 42 2.07 -3.16 -1.47
C ASP A 42 1.58 -4.56 -1.07
N LEU A 43 1.65 -5.54 -1.95
CA LEU A 43 1.29 -6.93 -1.65
C LEU A 43 2.19 -7.51 -0.55
N ILE A 44 3.50 -7.26 -0.64
CA ILE A 44 4.48 -7.71 0.34
C ILE A 44 4.22 -7.06 1.70
N GLU A 45 4.01 -5.74 1.72
CA GLU A 45 3.71 -4.98 2.92
C GLU A 45 2.40 -5.46 3.55
N LYS A 46 1.32 -5.64 2.78
CA LYS A 46 0.06 -6.21 3.25
C LYS A 46 0.23 -7.60 3.86
N ARG A 47 1.13 -8.43 3.33
CA ARG A 47 1.40 -9.77 3.89
C ARG A 47 2.31 -9.74 5.11
N LYS A 48 3.27 -8.82 5.18
CA LYS A 48 4.16 -8.64 6.33
C LYS A 48 3.47 -7.96 7.51
N HIS A 49 2.60 -6.99 7.23
CA HIS A 49 1.95 -6.10 8.19
C HIS A 49 0.45 -6.33 8.34
N GLY A 50 -0.14 -7.26 7.59
CA GLY A 50 -1.54 -7.69 7.72
C GLY A 50 -1.88 -8.34 9.08
N ARG A 51 -0.86 -8.59 9.92
CA ARG A 51 -1.04 -8.69 11.37
C ARG A 51 -0.67 -7.35 11.99
N PRO A 52 -1.65 -6.56 12.46
CA PRO A 52 -1.35 -5.36 13.24
C PRO A 52 -0.39 -5.73 14.37
N ARG A 53 0.75 -5.04 14.44
CA ARG A 53 1.72 -5.29 15.51
C ARG A 53 0.99 -5.04 16.84
N ALA A 54 0.96 -6.06 17.70
CA ALA A 54 0.12 -6.04 18.91
C ALA A 54 0.39 -4.83 19.81
N ASN A 55 1.66 -4.39 19.90
CA ASN A 55 2.06 -3.20 20.65
C ASN A 55 1.54 -1.88 20.04
N VAL A 56 1.49 -1.77 18.71
CA VAL A 56 0.94 -0.59 18.01
C VAL A 56 -0.57 -0.53 18.20
N MET A 57 -1.28 -1.66 18.12
CA MET A 57 -2.71 -1.70 18.40
C MET A 57 -3.04 -1.41 19.86
N ALA A 58 -2.22 -1.89 20.80
CA ALA A 58 -2.38 -1.56 22.22
C ALA A 58 -2.18 -0.06 22.48
N ALA A 59 -1.16 0.55 21.89
CA ALA A 59 -0.93 2.00 22.00
C ALA A 59 -2.05 2.82 21.34
N TYR A 60 -2.54 2.36 20.18
CA TYR A 60 -3.69 2.96 19.49
C TYR A 60 -4.95 2.91 20.36
N GLN A 61 -5.27 1.76 20.95
CA GLN A 61 -6.44 1.60 21.83
C GLN A 61 -6.34 2.49 23.08
N ALA A 62 -5.19 2.50 23.75
CA ALA A 62 -4.95 3.36 24.92
C ALA A 62 -5.05 4.87 24.58
N SER A 63 -4.59 5.25 23.38
CA SER A 63 -4.75 6.62 22.88
C SER A 63 -6.23 6.98 22.68
N HIS A 64 -7.03 6.05 22.15
CA HIS A 64 -8.47 6.26 21.94
C HIS A 64 -9.22 6.51 23.25
N GLU A 65 -8.89 5.77 24.31
CA GLU A 65 -9.44 6.01 25.66
C GLU A 65 -9.03 7.38 26.21
N LYS A 66 -7.74 7.72 26.11
CA LYS A 66 -7.20 8.99 26.63
C LYS A 66 -7.78 10.22 25.93
N PHE A 67 -8.00 10.14 24.62
CA PHE A 67 -8.43 11.26 23.79
C PHE A 67 -9.89 11.18 23.34
N ALA A 68 -10.69 10.27 23.91
CA ALA A 68 -12.12 10.15 23.64
C ALA A 68 -12.87 11.50 23.70
N PRO A 69 -12.61 12.40 24.67
CA PRO A 69 -13.27 13.71 24.71
C PRO A 69 -12.91 14.61 23.52
N LEU A 70 -11.68 14.51 23.00
CA LEU A 70 -11.22 15.29 21.85
C LEU A 70 -11.85 14.75 20.56
N TYR A 71 -11.86 13.42 20.38
CA TYR A 71 -12.49 12.80 19.23
C TYR A 71 -13.99 13.10 19.16
N LYS A 72 -14.68 13.12 20.31
CA LYS A 72 -16.08 13.52 20.38
C LYS A 72 -16.31 14.95 19.88
N LYS A 73 -15.48 15.91 20.31
CA LYS A 73 -15.59 17.32 19.90
C LYS A 73 -15.26 17.57 18.42
N LEU A 74 -14.44 16.72 17.81
CA LEU A 74 -14.09 16.82 16.38
C LEU A 74 -15.17 16.22 15.46
N ALA A 75 -16.07 15.42 16.01
CA ALA A 75 -17.16 14.78 15.28
C ALA A 75 -18.50 15.54 15.39
N GLU A 76 -18.54 16.61 16.19
CA GLU A 76 -19.63 17.59 16.31
C GLU A 76 -19.43 18.72 15.29
#